data_AF-A0A4R6GQX2-F1
#
_entry.id   AF-A0A4R6GQX2-F1
#
_cell.length_a   1.000
_cell.length_b   1.000
_cell.length_c   1.000
_cell.angle_alpha   90.00
_cell.angle_beta   90.00
_cell.angle_gamma   90.00
#
_symmetry.space_group_name_H-M   'P 1'
#
loop_
_entity.id
_entity.type
_entity.pdbx_description
1 polymer ?
#
loop_
_entity_poly.entity_id
_entity_poly.type
_entity_poly.pdbx_seq_one_letter_code
_entity_poly.pdbx_strand_id
1 'polypeptide(L)'
;MAVTKEQILAAADQIAAEGQRPTLEAIRQITGGSYTTISPVLNEWKAKQTSTAAPIREPAPQAVADRLAEVGAEVWSIALELANARLASEREALEKARADLEADRVEATELADRLAGQVDELQSRLASIEAAEAAARGEAGELREALTAMKERAATAEARAAELRTELDHAHQEGRQMRGERDQAQGVALERAEVIEKLRDELATARTTAEQSERRAAELRLELDRAHQDADKASQALADQQQASRAKAAELDQIKGELVKVQAKAEADQAAHQEQRKQMAQEAARQAERYTKAQADRDAARSDAAQAREDAARLAGQLQAHQEQAAALLARINPAESKPASTRKKGGE
;
A
#
# COMPACT_ATOMS: atom_id res chain seq x y z
N MET A 1 13.58 -177.40 95.37
CA MET A 1 13.27 -178.36 94.28
C MET A 1 14.00 -177.89 93.02
N ALA A 2 14.59 -178.78 92.23
CA ALA A 2 15.33 -178.41 91.01
C ALA A 2 14.37 -178.18 89.83
N VAL A 3 14.67 -177.21 88.98
CA VAL A 3 13.83 -176.82 87.82
C VAL A 3 14.04 -177.75 86.64
N THR A 4 12.95 -178.10 85.94
CA THR A 4 12.98 -179.04 84.82
C THR A 4 13.19 -178.35 83.46
N LYS A 5 13.70 -179.11 82.48
CA LYS A 5 13.92 -178.64 81.10
C LYS A 5 12.65 -178.09 80.46
N GLU A 6 11.51 -178.75 80.69
CA GLU A 6 10.21 -178.35 80.14
C GLU A 6 9.72 -177.01 80.71
N GLN A 7 9.95 -176.76 81.99
CA GLN A 7 9.63 -175.47 82.62
C GLN A 7 10.46 -174.33 82.03
N ILE A 8 11.74 -174.58 81.75
CA ILE A 8 12.66 -173.61 81.13
C ILE A 8 12.23 -173.29 79.68
N LEU A 9 11.81 -174.30 78.92
CA LEU A 9 11.31 -174.12 77.55
C LEU A 9 9.98 -173.37 77.53
N ALA A 10 9.02 -173.75 78.38
CA ALA A 10 7.74 -173.06 78.48
C ALA A 10 7.88 -171.59 78.89
N ALA A 11 8.79 -171.29 79.82
CA ALA A 11 9.11 -169.91 80.19
C ALA A 11 9.76 -169.13 79.04
N ALA A 12 10.63 -169.76 78.25
CA ALA A 12 11.21 -169.14 77.06
C ALA A 12 10.15 -168.86 75.99
N ASP A 13 9.23 -169.79 75.74
CA ASP A 13 8.10 -169.61 74.83
C ASP A 13 7.15 -168.50 75.30
N GLN A 14 6.86 -168.42 76.60
CA GLN A 14 6.03 -167.36 77.17
C GLN A 14 6.66 -165.98 76.95
N ILE A 15 7.94 -165.81 77.30
CA ILE A 15 8.65 -164.53 77.11
C ILE A 15 8.69 -164.15 75.62
N ALA A 16 8.87 -165.12 74.72
CA ALA A 16 8.86 -164.88 73.29
C ALA A 16 7.48 -164.53 72.72
N ALA A 17 6.40 -165.14 73.23
CA ALA A 17 5.03 -164.81 72.86
C ALA A 17 4.63 -163.38 73.29
N GLU A 18 5.23 -162.88 74.39
CA GLU A 18 5.11 -161.49 74.84
C GLU A 18 5.95 -160.51 73.99
N GLY A 19 6.63 -160.99 72.93
CA GLY A 19 7.47 -160.18 72.03
C GLY A 19 8.84 -159.79 72.62
N GLN A 20 9.20 -160.34 73.79
CA GLN A 20 10.48 -160.08 74.45
C GLN A 20 11.51 -161.17 74.13
N ARG A 21 12.81 -160.84 74.23
CA ARG A 21 13.89 -161.82 74.01
C ARG A 21 14.12 -162.64 75.28
N PRO A 22 13.98 -163.98 75.26
CA PRO A 22 14.24 -164.78 76.44
C PRO A 22 15.72 -164.74 76.83
N THR A 23 16.00 -164.14 77.98
CA THR A 23 17.32 -164.07 78.59
C THR A 23 17.43 -165.06 79.74
N LEU A 24 18.65 -165.42 80.11
CA LEU A 24 18.89 -166.34 81.23
C LEU A 24 18.29 -165.80 82.54
N GLU A 25 18.34 -164.47 82.73
CA GLU A 25 17.77 -163.82 83.91
C GLU A 25 16.24 -163.85 83.91
N ALA A 26 15.60 -163.51 82.78
CA ALA A 26 14.15 -163.50 82.67
C ALA A 26 13.55 -164.90 82.91
N ILE A 27 14.19 -165.94 82.38
CA ILE A 27 13.74 -167.32 82.61
C ILE A 27 13.96 -167.72 84.06
N ARG A 28 15.09 -167.36 84.67
CA ARG A 28 15.37 -167.63 86.08
C ARG A 28 14.37 -166.95 87.02
N GLN A 29 13.90 -165.74 86.70
CA GLN A 29 12.87 -165.05 87.49
C GLN A 29 11.53 -165.80 87.48
N ILE A 30 11.18 -166.45 86.36
CA ILE A 30 9.93 -167.19 86.21
C ILE A 30 10.03 -168.59 86.82
N THR A 31 11.08 -169.35 86.49
CA THR A 31 11.19 -170.76 86.87
C THR A 31 11.93 -171.00 88.19
N GLY A 32 12.80 -170.08 88.61
CA GLY A 32 13.85 -170.35 89.58
C GLY A 32 14.97 -171.22 88.99
N GLY A 33 16.05 -171.48 89.73
CA GLY A 33 17.15 -172.38 89.31
C GLY A 33 18.52 -171.70 89.07
N SER A 34 19.57 -172.50 88.86
CA SER A 34 20.92 -171.99 88.55
C SER A 34 21.08 -171.74 87.04
N TYR A 35 21.88 -170.73 86.69
CA TYR A 35 22.20 -170.40 85.30
C TYR A 35 22.85 -171.58 84.54
N THR A 36 23.57 -172.45 85.24
CA THR A 36 24.19 -173.65 84.66
C THR A 36 23.18 -174.67 84.13
N THR A 37 21.97 -174.72 84.71
CA THR A 37 20.89 -175.61 84.26
C THR A 37 20.02 -174.96 83.18
N ILE A 38 19.84 -173.64 83.24
CA ILE A 38 19.00 -172.88 82.30
C ILE A 38 19.71 -172.65 80.95
N SER A 39 21.02 -172.40 80.97
CA SER A 39 21.77 -171.99 79.77
C SER A 39 21.80 -173.01 78.63
N PRO A 40 21.97 -174.33 78.85
CA PRO A 40 21.97 -175.31 77.76
C PRO A 40 20.61 -175.37 77.07
N VAL A 41 19.53 -175.32 77.86
CA VAL A 41 18.16 -175.43 77.37
C VAL A 41 17.72 -174.17 76.63
N LEU A 42 18.09 -172.99 77.13
CA LEU A 42 17.82 -171.72 76.44
C LEU A 42 18.56 -171.64 75.10
N ASN A 43 19.80 -172.13 75.02
CA ASN A 43 20.54 -172.16 73.76
C ASN A 43 19.90 -173.13 72.76
N GLU A 44 19.40 -174.29 73.21
CA GLU A 44 18.66 -175.22 72.36
C GLU A 44 17.34 -174.61 71.84
N TRP A 45 16.64 -173.85 72.68
CA TRP A 45 15.43 -173.12 72.30
C TRP A 45 15.73 -172.03 71.26
N LYS A 46 16.77 -171.21 71.48
CA LYS A 46 17.20 -170.17 70.52
C LYS A 46 17.61 -170.77 69.17
N ALA A 47 18.28 -171.91 69.18
CA ALA A 47 18.65 -172.63 67.95
C ALA A 47 17.42 -173.09 67.16
N LYS A 48 16.41 -173.67 67.84
CA LYS A 48 15.14 -174.06 67.20
C LYS A 48 14.33 -172.87 66.66
N GLN A 49 14.37 -171.72 67.34
CA GLN A 49 13.65 -170.54 66.88
C GLN A 49 14.31 -169.91 65.64
N THR A 50 15.65 -169.88 65.60
CA THR A 50 16.41 -169.36 64.46
C THR A 50 16.25 -170.24 63.22
N SER A 51 16.11 -171.56 63.37
CA SER A 51 15.85 -172.47 62.24
C SER A 51 14.43 -172.35 61.67
N THR A 52 13.48 -171.79 62.43
CA THR A 52 12.06 -171.72 62.03
C THR A 52 11.70 -170.39 61.34
N ALA A 53 12.56 -169.36 61.45
CA ALA A 53 12.25 -167.97 61.06
C ALA A 53 13.01 -167.44 59.83
N ALA A 54 13.52 -168.29 58.95
CA ALA A 54 14.04 -167.87 57.65
C ALA A 54 12.92 -167.96 56.60
N PRO A 55 12.16 -166.87 56.32
CA PRO A 55 11.23 -166.87 55.20
C PRO A 55 12.02 -167.03 53.90
N ILE A 56 11.82 -168.16 53.22
CA ILE A 56 12.37 -168.44 51.90
C ILE A 56 11.79 -167.40 50.94
N ARG A 57 12.61 -166.45 50.48
CA ARG A 57 12.26 -165.60 49.33
C ARG A 57 12.75 -166.32 48.08
N GLU A 58 11.86 -167.10 47.48
CA GLU A 58 12.12 -167.65 46.17
C GLU A 58 12.23 -166.49 45.16
N PRO A 59 13.29 -166.44 44.33
CA PRO A 59 13.37 -165.45 43.26
C PRO A 59 12.17 -165.65 42.34
N ALA A 60 11.53 -164.55 41.93
CA ALA A 60 10.44 -164.61 40.98
C ALA A 60 10.91 -165.37 39.73
N PRO A 61 10.12 -166.33 39.21
CA PRO A 61 10.49 -167.06 38.01
C PRO A 61 10.86 -166.11 36.87
N GLN A 62 11.92 -166.42 36.13
CA GLN A 62 12.50 -165.51 35.11
C GLN A 62 11.44 -164.99 34.12
N ALA A 63 10.49 -165.83 33.72
CA ALA A 63 9.39 -165.45 32.83
C ALA A 63 8.50 -164.31 33.39
N VAL A 64 8.29 -164.24 34.71
CA VAL A 64 7.53 -163.16 35.36
C VAL A 64 8.34 -161.87 35.40
N ALA A 65 9.64 -161.97 35.68
CA ALA A 65 10.55 -160.83 35.69
C ALA A 65 10.70 -160.22 34.27
N ASP A 66 10.89 -161.05 33.25
CA ASP A 66 10.99 -160.61 31.85
C ASP A 66 9.70 -159.90 31.41
N ARG A 67 8.53 -160.44 31.77
CA ARG A 67 7.25 -159.82 31.42
C ARG A 67 7.00 -158.50 32.16
N LEU A 68 7.40 -158.38 33.42
CA LEU A 68 7.32 -157.12 34.17
C LEU A 68 8.29 -156.07 33.63
N ALA A 69 9.49 -156.48 33.20
CA ALA A 69 10.46 -155.58 32.57
C ALA A 69 9.95 -155.04 31.23
N GLU A 70 9.29 -155.89 30.41
CA GLU A 70 8.68 -155.50 29.14
C GLU A 70 7.55 -154.48 29.36
N VAL A 71 6.59 -154.77 30.26
CA VAL A 71 5.52 -153.82 30.61
C VAL A 71 6.09 -152.53 31.21
N GLY A 72 7.12 -152.62 32.06
CA GLY A 72 7.79 -151.45 32.62
C GLY A 72 8.46 -150.59 31.56
N ALA A 73 9.10 -151.20 30.55
CA ALA A 73 9.70 -150.51 29.43
C ALA A 73 8.65 -149.83 28.54
N GLU A 74 7.51 -150.50 28.28
CA GLU A 74 6.38 -149.92 27.54
C GLU A 74 5.79 -148.72 28.27
N VAL A 75 5.50 -148.85 29.57
CA VAL A 75 4.98 -147.75 30.39
C VAL A 75 5.96 -146.58 30.43
N TRP A 76 7.26 -146.87 30.56
CA TRP A 76 8.30 -145.84 30.53
C TRP A 76 8.40 -145.14 29.16
N SER A 77 8.31 -145.89 28.06
CA SER A 77 8.31 -145.33 26.70
C SER A 77 7.13 -144.38 26.51
N ILE A 78 5.92 -144.79 26.90
CA ILE A 78 4.72 -143.95 26.81
C ILE A 78 4.88 -142.68 27.67
N ALA A 79 5.40 -142.81 28.90
CA ALA A 79 5.64 -141.67 29.77
C ALA A 79 6.65 -140.69 29.18
N LEU A 80 7.73 -141.20 28.55
CA LEU A 80 8.75 -140.39 27.91
C LEU A 80 8.23 -139.71 26.65
N GLU A 81 7.44 -140.41 25.83
CA GLU A 81 6.76 -139.83 24.66
C GLU A 81 5.82 -138.70 25.06
N LEU A 82 4.99 -138.89 26.10
CA LEU A 82 4.10 -137.85 26.61
C LEU A 82 4.86 -136.65 27.17
N ALA A 83 5.93 -136.88 27.94
CA ALA A 83 6.78 -135.82 28.47
C ALA A 83 7.48 -135.03 27.36
N ASN A 84 7.99 -135.72 26.33
CA ASN A 84 8.62 -135.10 25.17
C ASN A 84 7.62 -134.31 24.33
N ALA A 85 6.41 -134.83 24.11
CA ALA A 85 5.35 -134.13 23.39
C ALA A 85 4.93 -132.86 24.13
N ARG A 86 4.77 -132.93 25.47
CA ARG A 86 4.48 -131.74 26.29
C ARG A 86 5.61 -130.72 26.23
N LEU A 87 6.87 -131.15 26.38
CA LEU A 87 8.03 -130.27 26.28
C LEU A 87 8.13 -129.59 24.90
N ALA A 88 7.83 -130.33 23.82
CA ALA A 88 7.78 -129.78 22.48
C ALA A 88 6.70 -128.70 22.36
N SER A 89 5.49 -128.96 22.87
CA SER A 89 4.39 -127.99 22.86
C SER A 89 4.68 -126.73 23.69
N GLU A 90 5.31 -126.87 24.85
CA GLU A 90 5.70 -125.73 25.70
C GLU A 90 6.80 -124.89 25.05
N ARG A 91 7.75 -125.54 24.34
CA ARG A 91 8.78 -124.84 23.56
C ARG A 91 8.18 -124.08 22.39
N GLU A 92 7.26 -124.68 21.65
CA GLU A 92 6.56 -124.02 20.55
C GLU A 92 5.75 -122.82 21.05
N ALA A 93 5.03 -122.96 22.16
CA ALA A 93 4.29 -121.86 22.78
C ALA A 93 5.21 -120.73 23.26
N LEU A 94 6.37 -121.05 23.85
CA LEU A 94 7.35 -120.06 24.27
C LEU A 94 7.98 -119.34 23.08
N GLU A 95 8.31 -120.08 22.01
CA GLU A 95 8.89 -119.50 20.80
C GLU A 95 7.90 -118.57 20.11
N LYS A 96 6.62 -118.96 20.06
CA LYS A 96 5.54 -118.10 19.59
C LYS A 96 5.41 -116.84 20.47
N ALA A 97 5.37 -116.98 21.79
CA ALA A 97 5.30 -115.82 22.68
C ALA A 97 6.51 -114.89 22.56
N ARG A 98 7.71 -115.43 22.30
CA ARG A 98 8.91 -114.64 22.02
C ARG A 98 8.81 -113.90 20.69
N ALA A 99 8.32 -114.56 19.65
CA ALA A 99 8.10 -113.94 18.34
C ALA A 99 7.06 -112.82 18.42
N ASP A 100 5.95 -113.05 19.12
CA ASP A 100 4.90 -112.05 19.34
C ASP A 100 5.45 -110.83 20.12
N LEU A 101 6.21 -111.06 21.20
CA LEU A 101 6.84 -109.97 21.97
C LEU A 101 7.88 -109.21 21.15
N GLU A 102 8.67 -109.88 20.31
CA GLU A 102 9.63 -109.20 19.45
C GLU A 102 8.92 -108.36 18.38
N ALA A 103 7.82 -108.86 17.82
CA ALA A 103 6.98 -108.11 16.89
C ALA A 103 6.40 -106.84 17.57
N ASP A 104 5.81 -106.98 18.76
CA ASP A 104 5.30 -105.85 19.54
C ASP A 104 6.38 -104.81 19.86
N ARG A 105 7.62 -105.27 20.17
CA ARG A 105 8.76 -104.37 20.40
C ARG A 105 9.14 -103.60 19.15
N VAL A 106 9.19 -104.27 18.00
CA VAL A 106 9.48 -103.61 16.72
C VAL A 106 8.40 -102.57 16.40
N GLU A 107 7.13 -102.92 16.50
CA GLU A 107 6.02 -101.98 16.27
C GLU A 107 6.07 -100.77 17.22
N ALA A 108 6.39 -100.99 18.49
CA ALA A 108 6.55 -99.91 19.46
C ALA A 108 7.75 -98.99 19.12
N THR A 109 8.87 -99.55 18.65
CA THR A 109 10.02 -98.75 18.21
C THR A 109 9.70 -97.93 16.96
N GLU A 110 9.02 -98.52 15.95
CA GLU A 110 8.61 -97.80 14.74
C GLU A 110 7.62 -96.67 15.04
N LEU A 111 6.70 -96.88 15.99
CA LEU A 111 5.79 -95.83 16.45
C LEU A 111 6.56 -94.71 17.18
N ALA A 112 7.50 -95.06 18.04
CA ALA A 112 8.33 -94.09 18.76
C ALA A 112 9.16 -93.24 17.77
N ASP A 113 9.78 -93.85 16.77
CA ASP A 113 10.55 -93.16 15.74
C ASP A 113 9.65 -92.24 14.89
N ARG A 114 8.45 -92.70 14.54
CA ARG A 114 7.46 -91.88 13.82
C ARG A 114 7.03 -90.67 14.64
N LEU A 115 6.74 -90.85 15.93
CA LEU A 115 6.34 -89.77 16.82
C LEU A 115 7.50 -88.79 17.06
N ALA A 116 8.73 -89.29 17.21
CA ALA A 116 9.92 -88.44 17.32
C ALA A 116 10.08 -87.56 16.06
N GLY A 117 9.96 -88.15 14.87
CA GLY A 117 9.99 -87.40 13.61
C GLY A 117 8.88 -86.35 13.49
N GLN A 118 7.66 -86.67 13.96
CA GLN A 118 6.55 -85.70 13.99
C GLN A 118 6.81 -84.54 14.96
N VAL A 119 7.41 -84.82 16.13
CA VAL A 119 7.80 -83.78 17.09
C VAL A 119 8.85 -82.86 16.48
N ASP A 120 9.89 -83.41 15.84
CA ASP A 120 10.94 -82.62 15.18
C ASP A 120 10.36 -81.76 14.05
N GLU A 121 9.46 -82.32 13.22
CA GLU A 121 8.79 -81.59 12.15
C GLU A 121 7.92 -80.44 12.69
N LEU A 122 7.13 -80.70 13.74
CA LEU A 122 6.28 -79.68 14.36
C LEU A 122 7.12 -78.59 15.04
N GLN A 123 8.22 -78.95 15.69
CA GLN A 123 9.15 -77.98 16.28
C GLN A 123 9.79 -77.10 15.20
N SER A 124 10.23 -77.69 14.08
CA SER A 124 10.76 -76.92 12.96
C SER A 124 9.71 -75.99 12.34
N ARG A 125 8.46 -76.44 12.20
CA ARG A 125 7.35 -75.61 11.71
C ARG A 125 7.04 -74.47 12.67
N LEU A 126 7.00 -74.73 13.98
CA LEU A 126 6.76 -73.72 14.99
C LEU A 126 7.85 -72.64 14.95
N ALA A 127 9.12 -73.04 14.94
CA ALA A 127 10.24 -72.11 14.85
C ALA A 127 10.18 -71.25 13.58
N SER A 128 9.78 -71.84 12.44
CA SER A 128 9.59 -71.10 11.19
C SER A 128 8.44 -70.09 11.27
N ILE A 129 7.32 -70.46 11.90
CA ILE A 129 6.16 -69.57 12.07
C ILE A 129 6.51 -68.43 13.02
N GLU A 130 7.17 -68.72 14.15
CA GLU A 130 7.61 -67.71 15.11
C GLU A 130 8.59 -66.71 14.47
N ALA A 131 9.53 -67.18 13.64
CA ALA A 131 10.44 -66.31 12.89
C ALA A 131 9.69 -65.43 11.88
N ALA A 132 8.72 -65.99 11.15
CA ALA A 132 7.89 -65.24 10.21
C ALA A 132 7.00 -64.21 10.92
N GLU A 133 6.44 -64.56 12.09
CA GLU A 133 5.65 -63.64 12.90
C GLU A 133 6.52 -62.49 13.45
N ALA A 134 7.72 -62.78 13.93
CA ALA A 134 8.66 -61.76 14.39
C ALA A 134 9.04 -60.80 13.26
N ALA A 135 9.33 -61.32 12.05
CA ALA A 135 9.60 -60.50 10.87
C ALA A 135 8.40 -59.62 10.50
N ALA A 136 7.20 -60.19 10.42
CA ALA A 136 5.98 -59.44 10.10
C ALA A 136 5.66 -58.36 11.15
N ARG A 137 5.90 -58.64 12.45
CA ARG A 137 5.77 -57.64 13.52
C ARG A 137 6.78 -56.51 13.37
N GLY A 138 8.01 -56.82 12.96
CA GLY A 138 9.06 -55.84 12.64
C GLY A 138 8.64 -54.93 11.49
N GLU A 139 8.26 -55.49 10.35
CA GLU A 139 7.78 -54.75 9.18
C GLU A 139 6.55 -53.88 9.51
N ALA A 140 5.61 -54.40 10.30
CA ALA A 140 4.46 -53.62 10.76
C ALA A 140 4.85 -52.48 11.72
N GLY A 141 5.96 -52.61 12.45
CA GLY A 141 6.55 -51.53 13.25
C GLY A 141 7.11 -50.43 12.36
N GLU A 142 7.96 -50.79 11.40
CA GLU A 142 8.59 -49.88 10.45
C GLU A 142 7.54 -49.13 9.61
N LEU A 143 6.50 -49.81 9.14
CA LEU A 143 5.40 -49.19 8.39
C LEU A 143 4.60 -48.19 9.25
N ARG A 144 4.42 -48.45 10.56
CA ARG A 144 3.77 -47.50 11.47
C ARG A 144 4.62 -46.26 11.68
N GLU A 145 5.92 -46.41 11.87
CA GLU A 145 6.86 -45.29 12.01
C GLU A 145 6.95 -44.46 10.72
N ALA A 146 6.99 -45.11 9.56
CA ALA A 146 6.95 -44.43 8.27
C ALA A 146 5.63 -43.65 8.09
N LEU A 147 4.50 -44.23 8.51
CA LEU A 147 3.20 -43.58 8.44
C LEU A 147 3.11 -42.36 9.36
N THR A 148 3.64 -42.43 10.59
CA THR A 148 3.66 -41.28 11.50
C THR A 148 4.54 -40.16 10.94
N ALA A 149 5.74 -40.49 10.44
CA ALA A 149 6.64 -39.52 9.82
C ALA A 149 6.00 -38.84 8.58
N MET A 150 5.27 -39.59 7.76
CA MET A 150 4.55 -39.03 6.61
C MET A 150 3.39 -38.13 7.03
N LYS A 151 2.66 -38.47 8.09
CA LYS A 151 1.59 -37.62 8.62
C LYS A 151 2.13 -36.30 9.16
N GLU A 152 3.26 -36.32 9.86
CA GLU A 152 3.92 -35.10 10.36
C GLU A 152 4.43 -34.21 9.21
N ARG A 153 5.01 -34.82 8.17
CA ARG A 153 5.40 -34.12 6.94
C ARG A 153 4.20 -33.51 6.21
N ALA A 154 3.07 -34.21 6.16
CA ALA A 154 1.85 -33.69 5.57
C ALA A 154 1.29 -32.51 6.39
N ALA A 155 1.20 -32.64 7.71
CA ALA A 155 0.73 -31.57 8.59
C ALA A 155 1.60 -30.31 8.51
N THR A 156 2.92 -30.47 8.46
CA THR A 156 3.85 -29.34 8.29
C THR A 156 3.74 -28.69 6.91
N ALA A 157 3.53 -29.48 5.85
CA ALA A 157 3.28 -28.95 4.51
C ALA A 157 1.93 -28.19 4.43
N GLU A 158 0.88 -28.70 5.07
CA GLU A 158 -0.43 -28.05 5.16
C GLU A 158 -0.36 -26.72 5.93
N ALA A 159 0.35 -26.68 7.05
CA ALA A 159 0.58 -25.46 7.83
C ALA A 159 1.28 -24.38 6.98
N ARG A 160 2.38 -24.74 6.30
CA ARG A 160 3.08 -23.83 5.37
C ARG A 160 2.20 -23.35 4.23
N ALA A 161 1.35 -24.22 3.68
CA ALA A 161 0.41 -23.84 2.64
C ALA A 161 -0.65 -22.84 3.14
N ALA A 162 -1.09 -22.98 4.40
CA ALA A 162 -2.01 -22.02 5.03
C ALA A 162 -1.34 -20.67 5.31
N GLU A 163 -0.10 -20.67 5.78
CA GLU A 163 0.71 -19.45 5.95
C GLU A 163 0.89 -18.72 4.62
N LEU A 164 1.35 -19.41 3.57
CA LEU A 164 1.53 -18.83 2.23
C LEU A 164 0.23 -18.26 1.63
N ARG A 165 -0.93 -18.90 1.89
CA ARG A 165 -2.23 -18.35 1.47
C ARG A 165 -2.54 -17.04 2.17
N THR A 166 -2.27 -16.97 3.48
CA THR A 166 -2.49 -15.75 4.27
C THR A 166 -1.57 -14.62 3.80
N GLU A 167 -0.29 -14.92 3.56
CA GLU A 167 0.68 -13.97 3.01
C GLU A 167 0.27 -13.48 1.61
N LEU A 168 -0.21 -14.38 0.75
CA LEU A 168 -0.70 -14.03 -0.59
C LEU A 168 -1.94 -13.12 -0.52
N ASP A 169 -2.88 -13.42 0.38
CA ASP A 169 -4.07 -12.58 0.60
C ASP A 169 -3.67 -11.19 1.10
N HIS A 170 -2.67 -11.11 2.00
CA HIS A 170 -2.13 -9.84 2.47
C HIS A 170 -1.46 -9.06 1.33
N ALA A 171 -0.57 -9.67 0.56
CA ALA A 171 0.06 -9.04 -0.60
C ALA A 171 -0.97 -8.57 -1.65
N HIS A 172 -2.06 -9.33 -1.84
CA HIS A 172 -3.17 -8.92 -2.69
C HIS A 172 -3.94 -7.72 -2.13
N GLN A 173 -4.14 -7.64 -0.81
CA GLN A 173 -4.76 -6.49 -0.14
C GLN A 173 -3.87 -5.25 -0.27
N GLU A 174 -2.58 -5.35 0.04
CA GLU A 174 -1.60 -4.28 -0.16
C GLU A 174 -1.56 -3.82 -1.61
N GLY A 175 -1.53 -4.76 -2.56
CA GLY A 175 -1.58 -4.43 -3.99
C GLY A 175 -2.87 -3.70 -4.40
N ARG A 176 -4.01 -4.04 -3.80
CA ARG A 176 -5.26 -3.28 -4.01
C ARG A 176 -5.19 -1.89 -3.40
N GLN A 177 -4.65 -1.76 -2.19
CA GLN A 177 -4.48 -0.48 -1.52
C GLN A 177 -3.56 0.46 -2.32
N MET A 178 -2.37 -0.02 -2.71
CA MET A 178 -1.43 0.76 -3.52
C MET A 178 -2.03 1.21 -4.86
N ARG A 179 -2.86 0.36 -5.50
CA ARG A 179 -3.61 0.75 -6.70
C ARG A 179 -4.62 1.85 -6.39
N GLY A 180 -5.39 1.72 -5.30
CA GLY A 180 -6.34 2.74 -4.87
C GLY A 180 -5.67 4.08 -4.56
N GLU A 181 -4.57 4.08 -3.82
CA GLU A 181 -3.77 5.27 -3.51
C GLU A 181 -3.20 5.92 -4.78
N ARG A 182 -2.71 5.12 -5.72
CA ARG A 182 -2.25 5.61 -7.01
C ARG A 182 -3.38 6.26 -7.80
N ASP A 183 -4.54 5.61 -7.89
CA ASP A 183 -5.68 6.13 -8.65
C ASP A 183 -6.21 7.43 -8.02
N GLN A 184 -6.22 7.53 -6.69
CA GLN A 184 -6.51 8.78 -5.97
C GLN A 184 -5.47 9.88 -6.26
N ALA A 185 -4.18 9.56 -6.20
CA ALA A 185 -3.11 10.51 -6.50
C ALA A 185 -3.18 10.98 -7.96
N GLN A 186 -3.54 10.11 -8.89
CA GLN A 186 -3.79 10.45 -10.29
C GLN A 186 -5.00 11.38 -10.43
N GLY A 187 -6.10 11.11 -9.73
CA GLY A 187 -7.27 11.99 -9.68
C GLY A 187 -6.90 13.40 -9.20
N VAL A 188 -6.20 13.51 -8.07
CA VAL A 188 -5.72 14.80 -7.54
C VAL A 188 -4.75 15.49 -8.50
N ALA A 189 -3.89 14.74 -9.20
CA ALA A 189 -2.99 15.32 -10.20
C ALA A 189 -3.74 15.88 -11.40
N LEU A 190 -4.80 15.22 -11.87
CA LEU A 190 -5.67 15.71 -12.94
C LEU A 190 -6.42 16.97 -12.52
N GLU A 191 -7.04 16.98 -11.33
CA GLU A 191 -7.72 18.17 -10.79
C GLU A 191 -6.75 19.35 -10.66
N ARG A 192 -5.53 19.12 -10.16
CA ARG A 192 -4.49 20.16 -10.09
C ARG A 192 -4.08 20.65 -11.48
N ALA A 193 -4.00 19.77 -12.48
CA ALA A 193 -3.68 20.16 -13.84
C ALA A 193 -4.77 21.09 -14.42
N GLU A 194 -6.05 20.79 -14.20
CA GLU A 194 -7.17 21.65 -14.60
C GLU A 194 -7.12 23.03 -13.90
N VAL A 195 -6.81 23.06 -12.59
CA VAL A 195 -6.65 24.32 -11.86
C VAL A 195 -5.48 25.13 -12.40
N ILE A 196 -4.34 24.49 -12.70
CA ILE A 196 -3.19 25.15 -13.30
C ILE A 196 -3.54 25.74 -14.66
N GLU A 197 -4.32 25.04 -15.49
CA GLU A 197 -4.79 25.54 -16.78
C GLU A 197 -5.68 26.78 -16.60
N LYS A 198 -6.68 26.73 -15.72
CA LYS A 198 -7.54 27.90 -15.40
C LYS A 198 -6.72 29.09 -14.93
N LEU A 199 -5.77 28.88 -14.02
CA LEU A 199 -4.87 29.94 -13.54
C LEU A 199 -3.98 30.51 -14.64
N ARG A 200 -3.57 29.71 -15.63
CA ARG A 200 -2.81 30.19 -16.80
C ARG A 200 -3.68 31.08 -17.68
N ASP A 201 -4.93 30.72 -17.90
CA ASP A 201 -5.88 31.53 -18.67
C ASP A 201 -6.22 32.84 -17.95
N GLU A 202 -6.47 32.79 -16.64
CA GLU A 202 -6.65 33.97 -15.80
C GLU A 202 -5.40 34.86 -15.81
N LEU A 203 -4.21 34.28 -15.73
CA LEU A 203 -2.97 35.04 -15.83
C LEU A 203 -2.78 35.67 -17.22
N ALA A 204 -3.17 34.97 -18.30
CA ALA A 204 -3.11 35.51 -19.65
C ALA A 204 -4.07 36.70 -19.81
N THR A 205 -5.30 36.60 -19.29
CA THR A 205 -6.27 37.72 -19.30
C THR A 205 -5.83 38.88 -18.41
N ALA A 206 -5.23 38.62 -17.24
CA ALA A 206 -4.65 39.64 -16.39
C ALA A 206 -3.47 40.36 -17.08
N ARG A 207 -2.63 39.63 -17.82
CA ARG A 207 -1.54 40.23 -18.60
C ARG A 207 -2.06 41.12 -19.74
N THR A 208 -3.04 40.67 -20.50
CA THR A 208 -3.60 41.48 -21.60
C THR A 208 -4.29 42.74 -21.09
N THR A 209 -5.00 42.67 -19.96
CA THR A 209 -5.61 43.84 -19.33
C THR A 209 -4.56 44.79 -18.75
N ALA A 210 -3.49 44.27 -18.16
CA ALA A 210 -2.34 45.07 -17.72
C ALA A 210 -1.70 45.81 -18.91
N GLU A 211 -1.39 45.11 -20.01
CA GLU A 211 -0.84 45.72 -21.24
C GLU A 211 -1.77 46.81 -21.81
N GLN A 212 -3.08 46.59 -21.81
CA GLN A 212 -4.06 47.61 -22.22
C GLN A 212 -4.04 48.82 -21.29
N SER A 213 -3.97 48.60 -19.97
CA SER A 213 -3.90 49.69 -18.99
C SER A 213 -2.61 50.50 -19.13
N GLU A 214 -1.48 49.85 -19.43
CA GLU A 214 -0.20 50.51 -19.70
C GLU A 214 -0.23 51.33 -20.99
N ARG A 215 -0.82 50.78 -22.07
CA ARG A 215 -1.04 51.53 -23.33
C ARG A 215 -1.90 52.77 -23.09
N ARG A 216 -3.02 52.62 -22.38
CA ARG A 216 -3.90 53.75 -22.02
C ARG A 216 -3.19 54.77 -21.13
N ALA A 217 -2.37 54.33 -20.18
CA ALA A 217 -1.56 55.22 -19.35
C ALA A 217 -0.52 55.98 -20.19
N ALA A 218 0.10 55.33 -21.18
CA ALA A 218 1.03 55.98 -22.12
C ALA A 218 0.31 56.99 -23.03
N GLU A 219 -0.87 56.65 -23.55
CA GLU A 219 -1.73 57.55 -24.33
C GLU A 219 -2.13 58.78 -23.50
N LEU A 220 -2.62 58.57 -22.27
CA LEU A 220 -2.99 59.66 -21.36
C LEU A 220 -1.81 60.56 -21.01
N ARG A 221 -0.60 60.00 -20.84
CA ARG A 221 0.63 60.80 -20.63
C ARG A 221 0.93 61.68 -21.84
N LEU A 222 0.82 61.13 -23.05
CA LEU A 222 1.03 61.89 -24.29
C LEU A 222 -0.04 62.98 -24.48
N GLU A 223 -1.30 62.68 -24.16
CA GLU A 223 -2.39 63.67 -24.17
C GLU A 223 -2.14 64.78 -23.14
N LEU A 224 -1.68 64.43 -21.93
CA LEU A 224 -1.33 65.39 -20.90
C LEU A 224 -0.14 66.27 -21.33
N ASP A 225 0.91 65.70 -21.91
CA ASP A 225 2.05 66.46 -22.44
C ASP A 225 1.61 67.43 -23.55
N ARG A 226 0.71 67.00 -24.45
CA ARG A 226 0.12 67.88 -25.47
C ARG A 226 -0.72 68.98 -24.84
N ALA A 227 -1.56 68.67 -23.86
CA ALA A 227 -2.36 69.65 -23.15
C ALA A 227 -1.48 70.67 -22.41
N HIS A 228 -0.37 70.23 -21.80
CA HIS A 228 0.63 71.13 -21.23
C HIS A 228 1.28 72.01 -22.28
N GLN A 229 1.72 71.47 -23.42
CA GLN A 229 2.26 72.26 -24.52
C GLN A 229 1.26 73.29 -25.05
N ASP A 230 -0.01 72.91 -25.18
CA ASP A 230 -1.05 73.83 -25.64
C ASP A 230 -1.40 74.87 -24.58
N ALA A 231 -1.37 74.52 -23.29
CA ALA A 231 -1.50 75.47 -22.19
C ALA A 231 -0.31 76.44 -22.15
N ASP A 232 0.91 75.98 -22.40
CA ASP A 232 2.12 76.82 -22.49
C ASP A 232 2.02 77.77 -23.69
N LYS A 233 1.62 77.27 -24.87
CA LYS A 233 1.36 78.10 -26.06
C LYS A 233 0.27 79.13 -25.81
N ALA A 234 -0.85 78.73 -25.18
CA ALA A 234 -1.94 79.64 -24.84
C ALA A 234 -1.47 80.71 -23.83
N SER A 235 -0.67 80.32 -22.83
CA SER A 235 -0.08 81.25 -21.87
C SER A 235 0.87 82.24 -22.55
N GLN A 236 1.69 81.76 -23.49
CA GLN A 236 2.59 82.60 -24.28
C GLN A 236 1.82 83.56 -25.19
N ALA A 237 0.81 83.07 -25.92
CA ALA A 237 -0.06 83.90 -26.75
C ALA A 237 -0.81 84.96 -25.92
N LEU A 238 -1.25 84.61 -24.71
CA LEU A 238 -1.85 85.56 -23.77
C LEU A 238 -0.83 86.61 -23.31
N ALA A 239 0.41 86.22 -23.00
CA ALA A 239 1.48 87.15 -22.66
C ALA A 239 1.79 88.11 -23.83
N ASP A 240 1.88 87.59 -25.06
CA ASP A 240 2.07 88.38 -26.28
C ASP A 240 0.89 89.33 -26.52
N GLN A 241 -0.35 88.87 -26.30
CA GLN A 241 -1.55 89.70 -26.38
C GLN A 241 -1.55 90.81 -25.31
N GLN A 242 -1.11 90.51 -24.09
CA GLN A 242 -0.95 91.50 -23.03
C GLN A 242 0.15 92.52 -23.35
N GLN A 243 1.27 92.08 -23.93
CA GLN A 243 2.31 92.99 -24.41
C GLN A 243 1.80 93.87 -25.56
N ALA A 244 1.11 93.28 -26.55
CA ALA A 244 0.52 94.02 -27.65
C ALA A 244 -0.57 94.99 -27.18
N SER A 245 -1.38 94.62 -26.17
CA SER A 245 -2.37 95.52 -25.59
C SER A 245 -1.72 96.64 -24.76
N ARG A 246 -0.62 96.36 -24.04
CA ARG A 246 0.21 97.38 -23.38
C ARG A 246 0.88 98.32 -24.38
N ALA A 247 1.40 97.80 -25.49
CA ALA A 247 1.98 98.60 -26.57
C ALA A 247 0.91 99.49 -27.21
N LYS A 248 -0.27 98.94 -27.53
CA LYS A 248 -1.42 99.72 -28.00
C LYS A 248 -1.88 100.75 -26.97
N ALA A 249 -1.87 100.43 -25.68
CA ALA A 249 -2.19 101.38 -24.62
C ALA A 249 -1.16 102.51 -24.54
N ALA A 250 0.13 102.20 -24.68
CA ALA A 250 1.20 103.19 -24.74
C ALA A 250 1.10 104.07 -25.99
N GLU A 251 0.79 103.50 -27.16
CA GLU A 251 0.48 104.24 -28.39
C GLU A 251 -0.74 105.14 -28.20
N LEU A 252 -1.80 104.66 -27.56
CA LEU A 252 -2.98 105.47 -27.23
C LEU A 252 -2.63 106.62 -26.30
N ASP A 253 -1.78 106.41 -25.29
CA ASP A 253 -1.33 107.47 -24.40
C ASP A 253 -0.39 108.45 -25.10
N GLN A 254 0.44 107.99 -26.05
CA GLN A 254 1.22 108.87 -26.93
C GLN A 254 0.31 109.70 -27.84
N ILE A 255 -0.69 109.09 -28.49
CA ILE A 255 -1.68 109.78 -29.33
C ILE A 255 -2.48 110.77 -28.49
N LYS A 256 -2.87 110.44 -27.25
CA LYS A 256 -3.48 111.40 -26.33
C LYS A 256 -2.53 112.54 -25.98
N GLY A 257 -1.24 112.25 -25.76
CA GLY A 257 -0.23 113.28 -25.53
C GLY A 257 -0.03 114.20 -26.74
N GLU A 258 -0.04 113.66 -27.95
CA GLU A 258 -0.02 114.42 -29.20
C GLU A 258 -1.32 115.22 -29.39
N LEU A 259 -2.48 114.64 -29.06
CA LEU A 259 -3.76 115.34 -29.08
C LEU A 259 -3.78 116.51 -28.10
N VAL A 260 -3.24 116.36 -26.88
CA VAL A 260 -3.08 117.45 -25.91
C VAL A 260 -2.15 118.53 -26.47
N LYS A 261 -1.06 118.18 -27.15
CA LYS A 261 -0.18 119.17 -27.81
C LYS A 261 -0.88 119.89 -28.95
N VAL A 262 -1.67 119.18 -29.77
CA VAL A 262 -2.45 119.77 -30.86
C VAL A 262 -3.57 120.65 -30.32
N GLN A 263 -4.26 120.24 -29.24
CA GLN A 263 -5.23 121.08 -28.54
C GLN A 263 -4.59 122.32 -27.96
N ALA A 264 -3.44 122.20 -27.27
CA ALA A 264 -2.72 123.36 -26.74
C ALA A 264 -2.27 124.32 -27.87
N LYS A 265 -1.88 123.79 -29.03
CA LYS A 265 -1.55 124.59 -30.21
C LYS A 265 -2.79 125.26 -30.83
N ALA A 266 -3.90 124.54 -30.93
CA ALA A 266 -5.17 125.08 -31.40
C ALA A 266 -5.70 126.18 -30.46
N GLU A 267 -5.59 126.00 -29.15
CA GLU A 267 -5.95 127.02 -28.15
C GLU A 267 -5.02 128.23 -28.21
N ALA A 268 -3.71 128.03 -28.42
CA ALA A 268 -2.75 129.11 -28.64
C ALA A 268 -3.03 129.90 -29.93
N ASP A 269 -3.34 129.22 -31.03
CA ASP A 269 -3.73 129.84 -32.30
C ASP A 269 -5.09 130.56 -32.18
N GLN A 270 -6.02 130.02 -31.41
CA GLN A 270 -7.32 130.64 -31.14
C GLN A 270 -7.18 131.88 -30.23
N ALA A 271 -6.29 131.85 -29.24
CA ALA A 271 -5.93 133.00 -28.42
C ALA A 271 -5.22 134.09 -29.24
N ALA A 272 -4.31 133.72 -30.13
CA ALA A 272 -3.66 134.64 -31.06
C ALA A 272 -4.68 135.29 -32.01
N HIS A 273 -5.65 134.52 -32.53
CA HIS A 273 -6.73 135.06 -33.35
C HIS A 273 -7.70 135.98 -32.59
N GLN A 274 -7.96 135.71 -31.31
CA GLN A 274 -8.74 136.63 -30.47
C GLN A 274 -8.00 137.95 -30.23
N GLU A 275 -6.69 137.89 -29.97
CA GLU A 275 -5.85 139.08 -29.77
C GLU A 275 -5.76 139.92 -31.06
N GLN A 276 -5.57 139.26 -32.21
CA GLN A 276 -5.56 139.91 -33.52
C GLN A 276 -6.90 140.56 -33.87
N ARG A 277 -8.04 139.92 -33.51
CA ARG A 277 -9.38 140.53 -33.67
C ARG A 277 -9.57 141.76 -32.78
N LYS A 278 -9.07 141.76 -31.54
CA LYS A 278 -9.13 142.93 -30.66
C LYS A 278 -8.32 144.10 -31.21
N GLN A 279 -7.14 143.83 -31.75
CA GLN A 279 -6.29 144.85 -32.38
C GLN A 279 -6.96 145.45 -33.64
N MET A 280 -7.51 144.62 -34.53
CA MET A 280 -8.25 145.11 -35.70
C MET A 280 -9.52 145.87 -35.33
N ALA A 281 -10.23 145.48 -34.26
CA ALA A 281 -11.39 146.22 -33.77
C ALA A 281 -11.03 147.61 -33.22
N GLN A 282 -9.88 147.74 -32.53
CA GLN A 282 -9.39 149.03 -32.03
C GLN A 282 -8.93 149.96 -33.17
N GLU A 283 -8.34 149.42 -34.23
CA GLU A 283 -7.94 150.21 -35.42
C GLU A 283 -9.16 150.63 -36.27
N ALA A 284 -10.17 149.78 -36.39
CA ALA A 284 -11.45 150.13 -37.04
C ALA A 284 -12.21 151.23 -36.28
N ALA A 285 -12.20 151.21 -34.94
CA ALA A 285 -12.81 152.27 -34.12
C ALA A 285 -12.12 153.63 -34.28
N ARG A 286 -10.77 153.64 -34.36
CA ARG A 286 -9.98 154.87 -34.61
C ARG A 286 -10.19 155.44 -36.02
N GLN A 287 -10.43 154.57 -37.01
CA GLN A 287 -10.77 154.99 -38.38
C GLN A 287 -12.19 155.57 -38.46
N ALA A 288 -13.15 155.02 -37.70
CA ALA A 288 -14.51 155.53 -37.63
C ALA A 288 -14.62 156.95 -37.00
N GLU A 289 -13.84 157.24 -35.95
CA GLU A 289 -13.76 158.59 -35.35
C GLU A 289 -13.13 159.63 -36.29
N ARG A 290 -12.17 159.23 -37.12
CA ARG A 290 -11.55 160.13 -38.13
C ARG A 290 -12.53 160.48 -39.25
N TYR A 291 -13.36 159.53 -39.68
CA TYR A 291 -14.39 159.78 -40.69
C TYR A 291 -15.52 160.71 -40.20
N THR A 292 -15.91 160.61 -38.92
CA THR A 292 -16.92 161.50 -38.34
C THR A 292 -16.38 162.94 -38.20
N LYS A 293 -15.11 163.11 -37.86
CA LYS A 293 -14.47 164.44 -37.80
C LYS A 293 -14.31 165.06 -39.20
N ALA A 294 -13.94 164.26 -40.20
CA ALA A 294 -13.82 164.71 -41.59
C ALA A 294 -15.18 165.04 -42.25
N GLN A 295 -16.28 164.38 -41.85
CA GLN A 295 -17.62 164.74 -42.31
C GLN A 295 -18.11 166.08 -41.71
N ALA A 296 -17.81 166.35 -40.44
CA ALA A 296 -18.14 167.63 -39.80
C ALA A 296 -17.41 168.82 -40.46
N ASP A 297 -16.12 168.67 -40.80
CA ASP A 297 -15.33 169.72 -41.47
C ASP A 297 -15.81 169.99 -42.91
N ARG A 298 -16.35 168.98 -43.59
CA ARG A 298 -16.88 169.13 -44.96
C ARG A 298 -18.21 169.87 -45.00
N ASP A 299 -19.07 169.65 -44.01
CA ASP A 299 -20.37 170.32 -43.95
C ASP A 299 -20.23 171.78 -43.46
N ALA A 300 -19.21 172.10 -42.65
CA ALA A 300 -18.80 173.48 -42.37
C ALA A 300 -18.29 174.21 -43.63
N ALA A 301 -17.43 173.57 -44.44
CA ALA A 301 -16.92 174.16 -45.68
C ALA A 301 -18.00 174.40 -46.75
N ARG A 302 -19.09 173.62 -46.74
CA ARG A 302 -20.25 173.84 -47.63
C ARG A 302 -21.10 175.04 -47.24
N SER A 303 -21.20 175.35 -45.93
CA SER A 303 -21.88 176.55 -45.45
C SER A 303 -21.10 177.81 -45.86
N ASP A 304 -19.78 177.81 -45.72
CA ASP A 304 -18.92 178.96 -46.06
C ASP A 304 -18.88 179.23 -47.57
N ALA A 305 -18.95 178.18 -48.40
CA ALA A 305 -19.03 178.31 -49.85
C ALA A 305 -20.39 178.85 -50.35
N ALA A 306 -21.47 178.69 -49.57
CA ALA A 306 -22.77 179.30 -49.87
C ALA A 306 -22.75 180.80 -49.57
N GLN A 307 -22.10 181.21 -48.47
CA GLN A 307 -21.94 182.62 -48.07
C GLN A 307 -21.10 183.43 -49.10
N ALA A 308 -20.00 182.85 -49.60
CA ALA A 308 -19.10 183.52 -50.56
C ALA A 308 -19.73 183.74 -51.95
N ARG A 309 -20.77 182.97 -52.32
CA ARG A 309 -21.47 183.13 -53.61
C ARG A 309 -22.47 184.28 -53.60
N GLU A 310 -23.08 184.59 -52.46
CA GLU A 310 -23.95 185.76 -52.32
C GLU A 310 -23.17 187.08 -52.42
N ASP A 311 -21.97 187.14 -51.84
CA ASP A 311 -21.14 188.36 -51.89
C ASP A 311 -20.54 188.62 -53.29
N ALA A 312 -20.21 187.57 -54.04
CA ALA A 312 -19.72 187.69 -55.41
C ALA A 312 -20.78 188.20 -56.39
N ALA A 313 -22.05 187.82 -56.20
CA ALA A 313 -23.16 188.33 -57.02
C ALA A 313 -23.42 189.83 -56.79
N ARG A 314 -23.13 190.32 -55.57
CA ARG A 314 -23.32 191.74 -55.20
C ARG A 314 -22.25 192.67 -55.80
N LEU A 315 -21.01 192.18 -55.96
CA LEU A 315 -19.89 192.94 -56.56
C LEU A 315 -19.93 192.95 -58.10
N ALA A 316 -20.45 191.89 -58.74
CA ALA A 316 -20.61 191.84 -60.20
C ALA A 316 -21.58 192.93 -60.73
N GLY A 317 -22.56 193.34 -59.93
CA GLY A 317 -23.46 194.46 -60.27
C GLY A 317 -22.79 195.84 -60.29
N GLN A 318 -21.63 196.02 -59.66
CA GLN A 318 -20.97 197.32 -59.55
C GLN A 318 -19.92 197.58 -60.65
N LEU A 319 -19.32 196.51 -61.21
CA LEU A 319 -18.26 196.64 -62.23
C LEU A 319 -18.79 196.94 -63.64
N GLN A 320 -20.02 196.57 -63.95
CA GLN A 320 -20.63 196.83 -65.26
C GLN A 320 -21.02 198.31 -65.46
N ALA A 321 -21.22 199.07 -64.38
CA ALA A 321 -21.53 200.50 -64.45
C ALA A 321 -20.31 201.38 -64.83
N HIS A 322 -19.08 200.87 -64.68
CA HIS A 322 -17.86 201.67 -64.84
C HIS A 322 -17.12 201.47 -66.17
N GLN A 323 -17.34 200.35 -66.88
CA GLN A 323 -16.59 200.08 -68.12
C GLN A 323 -17.18 200.77 -69.36
N GLU A 324 -18.46 201.16 -69.37
CA GLU A 324 -19.03 201.90 -70.51
C GLU A 324 -18.66 203.40 -70.51
N GLN A 325 -18.20 203.97 -69.39
CA GLN A 325 -17.66 205.35 -69.37
C GLN A 325 -16.25 205.46 -70.00
N ALA A 326 -15.49 204.36 -70.06
CA ALA A 326 -14.10 204.40 -70.53
C ALA A 326 -13.94 204.22 -72.05
N ALA A 327 -14.95 203.70 -72.75
CA ALA A 327 -14.88 203.51 -74.20
C ALA A 327 -15.06 204.81 -75.01
N ALA A 328 -15.53 205.90 -74.38
CA ALA A 328 -15.87 207.16 -75.04
C ALA A 328 -14.68 208.06 -75.44
N LEU A 329 -13.43 207.76 -75.04
CA LEU A 329 -12.33 208.74 -75.17
C LEU A 329 -11.12 208.35 -76.04
N LEU A 330 -10.95 207.10 -76.48
CA LEU A 330 -9.66 206.66 -77.05
C LEU A 330 -9.65 206.13 -78.49
N ALA A 331 -10.69 206.35 -79.29
CA ALA A 331 -10.68 205.96 -80.72
C ALA A 331 -11.06 207.09 -81.69
N ARG A 332 -10.68 208.34 -81.38
CA ARG A 332 -10.75 209.50 -82.30
C ARG A 332 -9.46 209.78 -83.08
N ILE A 333 -8.51 208.83 -83.13
CA ILE A 333 -7.38 208.86 -84.08
C ILE A 333 -7.38 207.56 -84.91
N ASN A 334 -8.17 207.67 -85.96
CA ASN A 334 -8.26 206.90 -87.20
C ASN A 334 -8.96 205.52 -87.24
N PRO A 335 -9.80 205.29 -88.27
CA PRO A 335 -10.70 204.15 -88.38
C PRO A 335 -10.10 203.02 -89.22
N ALA A 336 -10.57 201.79 -89.00
CA ALA A 336 -11.29 201.02 -90.00
C ALA A 336 -11.57 199.58 -89.52
N GLU A 337 -12.87 199.31 -89.50
CA GLU A 337 -13.59 198.03 -89.48
C GLU A 337 -12.92 196.80 -90.10
N SER A 338 -13.23 195.63 -89.53
CA SER A 338 -13.91 194.52 -90.23
C SER A 338 -14.04 193.29 -89.31
N LYS A 339 -15.25 192.87 -88.89
CA LYS A 339 -16.17 191.90 -89.55
C LYS A 339 -15.93 190.42 -89.06
N PRO A 340 -16.83 189.42 -89.29
CA PRO A 340 -17.85 189.00 -88.31
C PRO A 340 -18.05 187.45 -88.11
N ALA A 341 -19.02 187.08 -87.24
CA ALA A 341 -19.91 185.88 -87.25
C ALA A 341 -19.29 184.48 -86.92
N SER A 342 -19.94 183.42 -86.37
CA SER A 342 -21.35 182.97 -86.31
C SER A 342 -21.55 181.72 -85.39
N THR A 343 -22.63 181.73 -84.58
CA THR A 343 -23.61 180.67 -84.15
C THR A 343 -23.29 179.33 -83.42
N ARG A 344 -24.24 179.02 -82.48
CA ARG A 344 -24.74 177.75 -81.84
C ARG A 344 -24.16 177.37 -80.45
N LYS A 345 -24.89 176.85 -79.44
CA LYS A 345 -26.32 176.52 -79.17
C LYS A 345 -26.38 175.74 -77.81
N LYS A 346 -27.34 176.05 -76.91
CA LYS A 346 -27.94 175.21 -75.82
C LYS A 346 -27.00 174.69 -74.69
N GLY A 347 -27.37 174.62 -73.40
CA GLY A 347 -28.70 174.53 -72.77
C GLY A 347 -29.00 173.09 -72.34
N GLY A 348 -29.52 172.90 -71.13
CA GLY A 348 -30.06 171.63 -70.62
C GLY A 348 -29.42 171.28 -69.28
N GLU A 349 -30.10 171.42 -68.15
CA GLU A 349 -31.35 170.67 -67.79
C GLU A 349 -31.20 169.17 -67.96
#